data_AF-A0A6P2WI50-F1
#
_entry.id   AF-A0A6P2WI50-F1
#
_cell.length_a   1.000
_cell.length_b   1.000
_cell.length_c   1.000
_cell.angle_alpha   90.00
_cell.angle_beta   90.00
_cell.angle_gamma   90.00
#
_symmetry.space_group_name_H-M   'P 1'
#
loop_
_entity.id
_entity.type
_entity.pdbx_description
1 polymer ?
#
loop_
_entity_poly.entity_id
_entity_poly.type
_entity_poly.pdbx_seq_one_letter_code
_entity_poly.pdbx_strand_id
1 'polypeptide(L)' 'MLHHRTEVVEAGIPRQVEMTIEAVAAGEASGRLESREMGVETLFTGFLAKKSRNARTLVFHITALQDIGKD' A
#
# COMPACT_ATOMS: atom_id res chain seq x y z
N MET A 1 5.25 6.29 3.96
CA MET A 1 4.08 5.47 4.35
C MET A 1 3.04 5.59 3.25
N LEU A 2 2.19 4.59 3.10
CA LEU A 2 1.07 4.64 2.15
C LEU A 2 -0.20 5.02 2.89
N HIS A 3 -0.97 5.91 2.28
CA HIS A 3 -2.31 6.29 2.73
C HIS A 3 -3.31 5.57 1.85
N HIS A 4 -4.27 4.90 2.48
CA HIS A 4 -5.34 4.19 1.80
C HIS A 4 -6.68 4.67 2.35
N ARG A 5 -7.57 5.05 1.45
CA ARG A 5 -8.94 5.43 1.77
C ARG A 5 -9.87 4.84 0.71
N THR A 6 -10.88 4.11 1.14
CA THR A 6 -11.87 3.49 0.25
C THR A 6 -13.17 3.23 1.00
N GLU A 7 -14.24 2.98 0.25
CA GLU A 7 -15.42 2.28 0.78
C GLU A 7 -15.28 0.78 0.50
N VAL A 8 -15.66 -0.06 1.46
CA VAL A 8 -15.82 -1.50 1.29
C VAL A 8 -17.20 -1.93 1.76
N VAL A 9 -17.69 -3.08 1.29
CA VAL A 9 -18.90 -3.70 1.83
C VAL A 9 -18.50 -4.83 2.78
N GLU A 10 -18.86 -4.69 4.05
CA GLU A 10 -18.62 -5.69 5.09
C GLU A 10 -19.96 -6.22 5.62
N ALA A 11 -20.20 -7.52 5.49
CA ALA A 11 -21.47 -8.15 5.86
C ALA A 11 -22.72 -7.47 5.22
N GLY A 12 -22.58 -6.99 3.97
CA GLY A 12 -23.64 -6.30 3.24
C GLY A 12 -23.81 -4.82 3.61
N ILE A 13 -22.97 -4.28 4.48
CA ILE A 13 -23.05 -2.88 4.95
C ILE A 13 -21.85 -2.09 4.41
N PRO A 14 -22.05 -0.92 3.76
CA PRO A 14 -20.96 -0.05 3.37
C PRO A 14 -20.18 0.48 4.57
N ARG A 15 -18.85 0.45 4.50
CA ARG A 15 -17.93 0.95 5.52
C ARG A 15 -16.82 1.77 4.88
N GLN A 16 -16.61 2.97 5.41
CA GLN A 16 -15.41 3.75 5.12
C GLN A 16 -14.21 3.17 5.84
N VAL A 17 -13.16 2.88 5.08
CA VAL A 17 -11.86 2.43 5.55
C VAL A 17 -10.85 3.51 5.25
N GLU A 18 -10.15 3.98 6.26
CA GLU A 18 -9.03 4.90 6.14
C GLU A 18 -7.88 4.40 6.99
N MET A 19 -6.71 4.21 6.39
CA MET A 19 -5.53 3.70 7.08
C MET A 19 -4.25 4.27 6.51
N THR A 20 -3.23 4.31 7.37
CA THR A 20 -1.85 4.56 6.97
C THR A 20 -1.02 3.33 7.31
N ILE A 21 -0.22 2.84 6.37
CA ILE A 21 0.62 1.67 6.57
C ILE A 21 2.07 1.93 6.19
N GLU A 22 2.99 1.38 6.98
CA GLU A 22 4.39 1.30 6.57
C GLU A 22 4.53 0.33 5.41
N ALA A 23 5.25 0.75 4.37
CA ALA A 23 5.50 -0.07 3.21
C ALA A 23 6.97 0.01 2.82
N VAL A 24 7.48 -1.07 2.22
CA VAL A 24 8.85 -1.18 1.74
C VAL A 24 8.85 -1.81 0.36
N ALA A 25 9.66 -1.27 -0.54
CA ALA A 25 9.97 -1.86 -1.84
C ALA A 25 11.45 -2.24 -1.86
N ALA A 26 11.82 -3.30 -2.58
CA ALA A 26 13.21 -3.73 -2.74
C ALA A 26 13.44 -4.21 -4.18
N GLY A 27 14.72 -4.20 -4.60
CA GLY A 27 15.09 -4.60 -5.95
C GLY A 27 14.49 -3.68 -7.01
N GLU A 28 14.01 -4.24 -8.13
CA GLU A 28 13.44 -3.46 -9.22
C GLU A 28 12.24 -2.59 -8.79
N ALA A 29 11.42 -3.09 -7.85
CA ALA A 29 10.27 -2.36 -7.36
C ALA A 29 10.67 -1.08 -6.59
N SER A 30 11.84 -1.04 -5.93
CA SER A 30 12.29 0.18 -5.24
C SER A 30 12.67 1.27 -6.23
N GLY A 31 13.39 0.94 -7.31
CA GLY A 31 13.73 1.91 -8.34
C GLY A 31 12.50 2.48 -9.05
N ARG A 32 11.52 1.62 -9.35
CA ARG A 32 10.22 2.06 -9.89
C ARG A 32 9.48 2.97 -8.92
N LEU A 33 9.50 2.68 -7.62
CA LEU A 33 8.87 3.52 -6.60
C LEU A 33 9.58 4.87 -6.43
N GLU A 34 10.91 4.90 -6.45
CA GLU A 34 11.71 6.13 -6.34
C GLU A 34 11.46 7.09 -7.51
N SER A 35 11.17 6.57 -8.69
CA SER A 35 10.80 7.38 -9.86
C SER A 35 9.40 7.98 -9.83
N ARG A 36 8.59 7.67 -8.80
CA ARG A 36 7.19 8.14 -8.71
C ARG A 36 7.09 9.45 -7.96
N GLU A 37 6.22 10.32 -8.47
CA GLU A 37 5.83 11.53 -7.77
C GLU A 37 4.99 11.21 -6.53
N MET A 38 5.25 11.95 -5.45
CA MET A 38 4.46 11.85 -4.24
C MET A 38 3.04 12.37 -4.45
N GLY A 39 2.06 11.73 -3.81
CA GLY A 39 0.66 12.14 -3.87
C GLY A 39 -0.10 11.65 -5.11
N VAL A 40 0.53 10.86 -5.97
CA VAL A 40 -0.14 10.17 -7.08
C VAL A 40 -0.85 8.93 -6.58
N GLU A 41 -2.12 8.77 -6.97
CA GLU A 41 -2.87 7.56 -6.68
C GLU A 41 -2.29 6.38 -7.48
N THR A 42 -1.91 5.33 -6.76
CA THR A 42 -1.17 4.21 -7.32
C THR A 42 -1.72 2.93 -6.73
N LEU A 43 -1.95 1.94 -7.59
CA LEU A 43 -2.26 0.59 -7.14
C LEU A 43 -0.95 -0.13 -6.81
N PHE A 44 -0.76 -0.42 -5.53
CA PHE A 44 0.38 -1.19 -5.04
C PHE A 44 -0.02 -2.65 -4.83
N THR A 45 0.79 -3.58 -5.34
CA THR A 45 0.64 -5.03 -5.13
C THR A 45 1.79 -5.55 -4.29
N GLY A 46 1.52 -6.55 -3.43
CA GLY A 46 2.51 -7.04 -2.50
C GLY A 46 1.97 -8.02 -1.48
N PHE A 47 2.65 -8.13 -0.34
CA PHE A 47 2.25 -8.97 0.80
C PHE A 47 2.53 -8.29 2.13
N LEU A 48 1.83 -8.72 3.19
CA LEU A 48 2.05 -8.24 4.56
C LEU A 48 3.02 -9.18 5.30
N ALA A 49 3.95 -8.59 6.03
CA ALA A 49 4.84 -9.31 6.94
C ALA A 49 4.97 -8.57 8.26
N LYS A 50 5.46 -9.24 9.31
CA LYS A 50 5.87 -8.54 10.53
C LYS A 50 7.07 -7.64 10.22
N LYS A 51 7.06 -6.41 10.75
CA LYS A 51 8.17 -5.45 10.56
C LYS A 51 9.52 -6.00 11.03
N SER A 52 9.51 -6.86 12.05
CA SER A 52 10.67 -7.62 12.52
C SER A 52 10.21 -8.92 13.19
N ARG A 53 11.14 -9.83 13.52
CA ARG A 53 10.85 -11.16 14.09
C ARG A 53 9.84 -11.14 15.24
N ASN A 54 9.92 -10.13 16.11
CA ASN A 54 9.08 -10.00 17.31
C ASN A 54 8.09 -8.82 17.23
N ALA A 55 7.93 -8.17 16.08
CA ALA A 55 7.03 -7.04 15.95
C ALA A 55 5.56 -7.48 16.05
N ARG A 56 4.76 -6.62 16.70
CA ARG A 56 3.28 -6.69 16.67
C ARG A 56 2.69 -5.89 15.50
N THR A 57 3.52 -5.14 14.79
CA THR A 57 3.14 -4.33 13.64
C THR A 57 3.49 -5.03 12.33
N LEU A 58 2.67 -4.76 11.32
CA LEU A 58 2.88 -5.24 9.96
C LEU A 58 3.57 -4.15 9.12
N VAL A 59 4.31 -4.59 8.12
CA VAL A 59 4.82 -3.79 7.01
C VAL A 59 4.33 -4.41 5.71
N PHE A 60 3.97 -3.58 4.75
CA PHE A 60 3.58 -4.00 3.42
C PHE A 60 4.78 -4.05 2.48
N HIS A 61 5.14 -5.24 2.01
CA HIS A 61 6.21 -5.45 1.05
C HIS A 61 5.67 -5.33 -0.38
N ILE A 62 6.05 -4.26 -1.07
CA ILE A 62 5.62 -3.94 -2.43
C ILE A 62 6.41 -4.81 -3.42
N THR A 63 5.69 -5.51 -4.30
CA THR A 63 6.24 -6.31 -5.40
C THR A 63 5.94 -5.70 -6.77
N ALA A 64 4.87 -4.91 -6.88
CA ALA A 64 4.55 -4.17 -8.11
C ALA A 64 3.76 -2.89 -7.80
N LEU A 65 3.79 -1.96 -8.75
CA LEU A 65 2.99 -0.74 -8.75
C LEU A 65 2.41 -0.49 -10.15
N GLN A 66 1.20 0.04 -10.19
CA GLN A 66 0.50 0.44 -11.41
C GLN A 66 -0.12 1.83 -11.20
N ASP A 67 0.08 2.73 -12.17
CA ASP A 67 -0.63 4.00 -12.17
C ASP A 67 -2.09 3.72 -12.48
N ILE A 68 -2.98 4.24 -11.64
CA ILE A 68 -4.42 4.18 -11.90
C ILE A 68 -4.96 5.48 -12.50
N GLY A 69 -4.09 6.48 -12.70
CA GLY A 69 -4.44 7.77 -13.28
C GLY A 69 -5.33 8.61 -12.35
N LYS A 70 -5.46 9.90 -12.67
CA LYS A 70 -6.66 10.65 -12.31
C LYS A 70 -7.58 10.51 -13.52
N ASP A 71 -8.80 10.03 -13.32
CA ASP A 71 -9.87 10.33 -14.26
C ASP A 71 -10.03 11.86 -14.43
#